data_AF-H6SHW8-F1
#
_entry.id   AF-H6SHW8-F1
#
_cell.length_a   1.000
_cell.length_b   1.000
_cell.length_c   1.000
_cell.angle_alpha   90.00
_cell.angle_beta   90.00
_cell.angle_gamma   90.00
#
_symmetry.space_group_name_H-M   'P 1'
#
loop_
_entity.id
_entity.type
_entity.pdbx_description
1 polymer ?
#
loop_
_entity_poly.entity_id
_entity_poly.type
_entity_poly.pdbx_seq_one_letter_code
_entity_poly.pdbx_strand_id
1 'polypeptide(L)'
;MRMTANTGRGYVSAEDNKHREDDMPIGVLAVDSLYSPIERVNYQVENTRVGQRDDFDKLTLDVWTNGSITPSEAISLSAKILTDHLSIFVNLTDEAKNTDVMVEKEETHKEKMLEMTIEELDLSVRSYNC
;
A
#
# COMPACT_ATOMS: atom_id res chain seq x y z
N MET A 1 -24.83 -10.01 -29.13
CA MET A 1 -23.39 -10.30 -28.89
C MET A 1 -23.29 -11.01 -27.54
N ARG A 2 -22.57 -12.12 -27.45
CA ARG A 2 -22.31 -12.84 -26.19
C ARG A 2 -20.83 -12.70 -25.87
N MET A 3 -20.51 -12.36 -24.62
CA MET A 3 -19.14 -12.19 -24.13
C MET A 3 -18.98 -13.02 -22.86
N THR A 4 -17.80 -13.60 -22.69
CA THR A 4 -17.43 -14.35 -21.47
C THR A 4 -16.41 -13.51 -20.70
N ALA A 5 -16.62 -13.37 -19.39
CA ALA A 5 -15.70 -12.67 -18.50
C ALA A 5 -15.29 -13.60 -17.38
N ASN A 6 -14.01 -13.59 -17.03
CA ASN A 6 -13.41 -14.41 -15.97
C ASN A 6 -12.64 -13.53 -14.98
N THR A 7 -12.42 -14.02 -13.77
CA THR A 7 -11.49 -13.42 -12.81
C THR A 7 -10.13 -14.07 -12.93
N GLY A 8 -9.07 -13.28 -12.98
CA GLY A 8 -7.71 -13.76 -13.14
C GLY A 8 -6.69 -12.82 -12.51
N ARG A 9 -5.40 -13.07 -12.78
CA ARG A 9 -4.29 -12.21 -12.36
C ARG A 9 -3.34 -12.01 -13.53
N GLY A 10 -2.78 -10.81 -13.65
CA GLY A 10 -1.81 -10.47 -14.67
C GLY A 10 -2.42 -10.45 -16.08
N TYR A 11 -1.71 -11.07 -17.02
CA TYR A 11 -2.06 -11.12 -18.43
C TYR A 11 -2.18 -12.56 -18.90
N VAL A 12 -3.15 -12.83 -19.75
CA VAL A 12 -3.33 -14.13 -20.43
C VAL A 12 -3.51 -13.86 -21.91
N SER A 13 -2.74 -14.53 -22.74
CA SER A 13 -2.83 -14.37 -24.19
C SER A 13 -4.10 -15.00 -24.76
N ALA A 14 -4.53 -14.54 -25.93
CA ALA A 14 -5.61 -15.16 -26.69
C ALA A 14 -5.32 -16.64 -27.00
N GLU A 15 -4.05 -16.99 -27.24
CA GLU A 15 -3.63 -18.38 -27.46
C GLU A 15 -3.84 -19.22 -26.21
N ASP A 16 -3.42 -18.75 -25.03
CA ASP A 16 -3.65 -19.45 -23.76
C ASP A 16 -5.14 -19.60 -23.45
N ASN A 17 -5.93 -18.57 -23.75
CA ASN A 17 -7.39 -18.63 -23.60
C ASN A 17 -8.01 -19.70 -24.51
N LYS A 18 -7.47 -19.90 -25.71
CA LYS A 18 -7.89 -20.98 -26.61
C LYS A 18 -7.50 -22.36 -26.10
N HIS A 19 -6.30 -22.52 -25.53
CA HIS A 19 -5.84 -23.81 -24.99
C HIS A 19 -6.54 -24.19 -23.68
N ARG A 20 -7.07 -23.23 -22.91
CA ARG A 20 -7.83 -23.51 -21.69
C ARG A 20 -9.22 -24.08 -21.93
N GLU A 21 -9.79 -23.82 -23.10
CA GLU A 21 -11.05 -24.40 -23.54
C GLU A 21 -10.75 -25.44 -24.63
N ASP A 22 -10.49 -26.68 -24.21
CA ASP A 22 -10.14 -27.82 -25.09
C ASP A 22 -11.09 -28.01 -26.29
N ASP A 23 -12.32 -27.49 -26.19
CA ASP A 23 -13.36 -27.64 -27.20
C ASP A 23 -14.08 -26.29 -27.49
N MET A 24 -13.29 -25.24 -27.73
CA MET A 24 -13.82 -23.91 -28.07
C MET A 24 -14.70 -23.98 -29.35
N PRO A 25 -16.00 -23.64 -29.27
CA PRO A 25 -16.90 -23.74 -30.41
C PRO A 25 -16.48 -22.89 -31.60
N ILE A 26 -16.80 -23.37 -32.81
CA ILE A 26 -16.60 -22.59 -34.05
C ILE A 26 -17.41 -21.29 -33.96
N GLY A 27 -16.75 -20.16 -34.22
CA GLY A 27 -17.34 -18.83 -34.16
C GLY A 27 -17.09 -18.07 -32.85
N VAL A 28 -16.36 -18.67 -31.89
CA VAL A 28 -15.83 -17.95 -30.73
C VAL A 28 -14.48 -17.32 -31.08
N LEU A 29 -14.31 -16.04 -30.76
CA LEU A 29 -13.05 -15.33 -30.91
C LEU A 29 -12.39 -15.21 -29.53
N ALA A 30 -11.26 -15.90 -29.35
CA ALA A 30 -10.40 -15.68 -28.20
C ALA A 30 -9.73 -14.31 -28.30
N VAL A 31 -9.66 -13.59 -27.19
CA VAL A 31 -9.01 -12.29 -27.06
C VAL A 31 -8.03 -12.34 -25.90
N ASP A 32 -7.06 -11.42 -25.87
CA ASP A 32 -6.18 -11.28 -24.73
C ASP A 32 -6.95 -10.78 -23.50
N SER A 33 -6.61 -11.33 -22.35
CA SER A 33 -7.23 -10.95 -21.07
C SER A 33 -6.21 -10.21 -20.20
N LEU A 34 -6.45 -8.93 -19.97
CA LEU A 34 -5.74 -8.12 -18.99
C LEU A 34 -6.54 -8.05 -17.69
N TYR A 35 -6.02 -8.66 -16.64
CA TYR A 35 -6.66 -8.70 -15.31
C TYR A 35 -6.09 -7.66 -14.33
N SER A 36 -5.22 -6.76 -14.80
CA SER A 36 -4.70 -5.67 -13.97
C SER A 36 -5.68 -4.49 -13.96
N PRO A 37 -6.20 -4.09 -12.79
CA PRO A 37 -7.00 -2.87 -12.67
C PRO A 37 -6.11 -1.60 -12.57
N ILE A 38 -4.78 -1.77 -12.51
CA ILE A 38 -3.80 -0.68 -12.40
C ILE A 38 -3.29 -0.32 -13.78
N GLU A 39 -3.39 0.97 -14.14
CA GLU A 39 -2.95 1.51 -15.42
C GLU A 39 -1.54 2.10 -15.34
N ARG A 40 -1.25 2.79 -14.24
CA ARG A 40 0.04 3.47 -14.03
C ARG A 40 0.34 3.59 -12.54
N VAL A 41 1.63 3.53 -12.22
CA VAL A 41 2.16 3.86 -10.90
C VAL A 41 3.39 4.74 -11.09
N ASN A 42 3.54 5.76 -10.25
CA ASN A 42 4.73 6.57 -10.13
C ASN A 42 5.10 6.71 -8.65
N TYR A 43 6.38 6.91 -8.37
CA TYR A 43 6.84 7.17 -7.01
C TYR A 43 7.95 8.22 -7.00
N GLN A 44 8.00 8.98 -5.92
CA GLN A 44 9.07 9.93 -5.66
C GLN A 44 9.46 9.84 -4.18
N VAL A 45 10.77 9.82 -3.94
CA VAL A 45 11.36 9.86 -2.60
C VAL A 45 12.11 11.16 -2.46
N GLU A 46 11.85 11.88 -1.39
CA GLU A 46 12.51 13.14 -1.06
C GLU A 46 12.83 13.20 0.43
N ASN A 47 13.96 13.82 0.81
CA ASN A 47 14.26 14.05 2.21
C ASN A 47 13.21 14.99 2.80
N THR A 48 12.70 14.66 3.98
CA THR A 48 11.72 15.47 4.68
C THR A 48 12.14 15.75 6.10
N ARG A 49 11.84 16.95 6.57
CA ARG A 49 12.00 17.31 7.98
C ARG A 49 10.69 17.07 8.71
N VAL A 50 10.73 16.30 9.80
CA VAL A 50 9.58 16.06 10.68
C VAL A 50 9.88 16.67 12.05
N GLY A 51 9.24 17.80 12.34
CA GLY A 51 9.55 18.60 13.52
C GLY A 51 10.99 19.10 13.50
N GLN A 52 11.79 18.70 14.50
CA GLN A 52 13.20 19.09 14.60
C GLN A 52 14.16 18.14 13.86
N ARG A 53 13.71 16.93 13.49
CA ARG A 53 14.55 15.89 12.87
C ARG A 53 14.51 15.96 11.35
N ASP A 54 15.67 15.83 10.73
CA ASP A 54 15.91 15.96 9.28
C ASP A 54 16.39 14.67 8.60
N ASP A 55 16.29 13.53 9.30
CA ASP A 55 16.75 12.20 8.87
C ASP A 55 15.64 11.30 8.29
N PHE A 56 14.47 11.87 7.96
CA PHE A 56 13.35 11.13 7.39
C PHE A 56 13.28 11.25 5.87
N ASP A 57 12.75 10.21 5.24
CA ASP A 57 12.38 10.21 3.83
C ASP A 57 10.86 10.27 3.68
N LYS A 58 10.37 11.11 2.78
CA LYS A 58 8.97 11.15 2.36
C LYS A 58 8.82 10.40 1.04
N LEU A 59 7.95 9.39 1.06
CA LEU A 59 7.51 8.67 -0.14
C LEU A 59 6.18 9.23 -0.61
N THR A 60 6.12 9.68 -1.86
CA THR A 60 4.87 10.03 -2.55
C THR A 60 4.59 8.97 -3.61
N LEU A 61 3.39 8.38 -3.59
CA LEU A 61 2.92 7.39 -4.56
C LEU A 61 1.75 7.96 -5.34
N ASP A 62 1.89 8.01 -6.67
CA ASP A 62 0.78 8.32 -7.57
C ASP A 62 0.31 7.02 -8.24
N VAL A 63 -0.94 6.64 -8.05
CA VAL A 63 -1.51 5.39 -8.55
C VAL A 63 -2.78 5.69 -9.34
N TRP A 64 -2.81 5.23 -10.60
CA TRP A 64 -3.95 5.35 -11.49
C TRP A 64 -4.59 3.98 -11.72
N THR A 65 -5.89 3.90 -11.49
CA THR A 65 -6.68 2.67 -11.66
C THR A 65 -7.79 2.90 -12.67
N ASN A 66 -8.27 1.82 -13.30
CA ASN A 66 -9.39 1.87 -14.25
C ASN A 66 -10.78 1.95 -13.57
N GLY A 67 -10.82 2.23 -12.26
CA GLY A 67 -12.05 2.32 -11.47
C GLY A 67 -12.58 0.99 -10.90
N SER A 68 -12.02 -0.16 -11.29
CA SER A 68 -12.43 -1.46 -10.71
C SER A 68 -11.99 -1.66 -9.26
N ILE A 69 -10.99 -0.89 -8.81
CA ILE A 69 -10.49 -0.84 -7.43
C ILE A 69 -10.02 0.59 -7.12
N THR A 70 -10.18 1.03 -5.87
CA THR A 70 -9.63 2.33 -5.46
C THR A 70 -8.10 2.25 -5.31
N PRO A 71 -7.35 3.36 -5.54
CA PRO A 71 -5.91 3.39 -5.31
C PRO A 71 -5.49 2.94 -3.90
N SER A 72 -6.25 3.32 -2.87
CA SER A 72 -6.00 2.94 -1.48
C SER A 72 -6.12 1.44 -1.26
N GLU A 73 -7.19 0.81 -1.76
CA GLU A 73 -7.38 -0.64 -1.65
C GLU A 73 -6.31 -1.40 -2.42
N ALA A 74 -5.93 -0.91 -3.61
CA ALA A 74 -4.85 -1.50 -4.39
C ALA A 74 -3.54 -1.53 -3.61
N ILE A 75 -3.15 -0.41 -3.00
CA ILE A 75 -1.93 -0.31 -2.19
C ILE A 75 -2.02 -1.24 -0.98
N SER A 76 -3.15 -1.30 -0.28
CA SER A 76 -3.34 -2.21 0.86
C SER A 76 -3.20 -3.69 0.45
N LEU A 77 -3.77 -4.09 -0.68
CA LEU A 77 -3.62 -5.44 -1.22
C LEU A 77 -2.17 -5.73 -1.60
N SER A 78 -1.49 -4.77 -2.24
CA SER A 78 -0.06 -4.90 -2.58
C SER A 78 0.81 -5.07 -1.34
N ALA A 79 0.56 -4.28 -0.29
CA ALA A 79 1.27 -4.41 0.99
C ALA A 79 1.07 -5.79 1.60
N LYS A 80 -0.16 -6.30 1.62
CA LYS A 80 -0.45 -7.66 2.09
C LYS A 80 0.32 -8.72 1.30
N ILE A 81 0.31 -8.66 -0.03
CA ILE A 81 1.03 -9.59 -0.89
C ILE A 81 2.54 -9.56 -0.58
N LEU A 82 3.11 -8.36 -0.39
CA LEU A 82 4.51 -8.19 -0.02
C LEU A 82 4.83 -8.82 1.34
N THR A 83 3.99 -8.57 2.35
CA THR A 83 4.15 -9.16 3.69
C THR A 83 4.04 -10.69 3.64
N ASP A 84 3.09 -11.24 2.90
CA ASP A 84 2.93 -12.69 2.74
C ASP A 84 4.20 -13.31 2.13
N HIS A 85 4.82 -12.65 1.14
CA HIS A 85 6.09 -13.10 0.58
C HIS A 85 7.27 -12.98 1.55
N LEU A 86 7.32 -11.91 2.35
CA LEU A 86 8.37 -11.72 3.36
C LEU A 86 8.23 -12.68 4.55
N SER A 87 7.02 -13.15 4.85
CA SER A 87 6.75 -14.08 5.97
C SER A 87 7.57 -15.37 5.88
N ILE A 88 7.89 -15.82 4.66
CA ILE A 88 8.73 -17.00 4.45
C ILE A 88 10.13 -16.77 5.06
N PHE A 89 10.67 -15.56 4.91
CA PHE A 89 11.97 -15.16 5.45
C PHE A 89 11.98 -15.05 6.97
N VAL A 90 10.89 -14.52 7.56
CA VAL A 90 10.73 -14.46 9.02
C VAL A 90 10.72 -15.87 9.62
N ASN A 91 10.13 -16.83 8.91
CA ASN A 91 9.97 -18.19 9.40
C ASN A 91 11.22 -19.08 9.29
N LEU A 92 12.31 -18.59 8.69
CA LEU A 92 13.56 -19.34 8.52
C LEU A 92 14.31 -19.58 9.84
N THR A 93 14.16 -18.71 10.85
CA THR A 93 14.76 -18.90 12.18
C THR A 93 13.74 -18.62 13.28
N ASP A 94 13.76 -19.41 14.36
CA ASP A 94 12.85 -19.20 15.48
C ASP A 94 13.20 -17.94 16.30
N GLU A 95 14.42 -17.41 16.15
CA GLU A 95 14.87 -16.14 16.72
C GLU A 95 14.15 -14.94 16.07
N ALA A 96 13.95 -14.96 14.75
CA ALA A 96 13.24 -13.91 14.03
C ALA A 96 11.74 -13.89 14.33
N LYS A 97 11.12 -15.06 14.59
CA LYS A 97 9.69 -15.18 14.92
C LYS A 97 9.32 -14.57 16.28
N ASN A 98 10.24 -14.59 17.23
CA ASN A 98 10.01 -14.14 18.61
C ASN A 98 10.57 -12.74 18.90
N THR A 99 11.07 -12.05 17.88
CA THR A 99 11.59 -10.68 18.02
C THR A 99 10.49 -9.68 17.67
N ASP A 100 9.94 -8.99 18.67
CA ASP A 100 9.05 -7.86 18.47
C ASP A 100 9.87 -6.64 17.99
N VAL A 101 9.82 -6.35 16.69
CA VAL A 101 10.57 -5.23 16.08
C VAL A 101 9.85 -3.88 16.28
N MET A 102 8.56 -3.89 16.58
CA MET A 102 7.79 -2.68 16.86
C MET A 102 7.65 -2.47 18.36
N VAL A 103 8.69 -1.95 19.00
CA VAL A 103 8.46 -1.12 20.18
C VAL A 103 7.94 0.21 19.63
N GLU A 104 6.61 0.38 19.58
CA GLU A 104 6.07 1.74 19.64
C GLU A 104 6.74 2.38 20.86
N LYS A 105 7.58 3.39 20.64
CA LYS A 105 7.95 4.27 21.74
C LYS A 105 6.63 4.81 22.23
N GLU A 106 6.18 4.36 23.41
CA GLU A 106 5.12 5.06 24.13
C GLU A 106 5.53 6.53 24.15
N GLU A 107 4.79 7.38 23.43
CA GLU A 107 4.98 8.82 23.53
C GLU A 107 4.83 9.17 25.01
N THR A 108 5.94 9.56 25.61
CA THR A 108 5.92 9.89 27.03
C THR A 108 5.00 11.10 27.21
N HIS A 109 4.27 11.18 28.33
CA HIS A 109 3.44 12.35 28.65
C HIS A 109 4.19 13.70 28.47
N LYS A 110 5.52 13.68 28.62
CA LYS A 110 6.39 14.84 28.34
C LYS A 110 6.41 15.24 26.87
N GLU A 111 6.54 14.29 25.94
CA GLU A 111 6.53 14.56 24.49
C GLU A 111 5.19 15.17 24.07
N LYS A 112 4.08 14.63 24.60
CA LYS A 112 2.75 15.20 24.37
C LYS A 112 2.58 16.62 24.92
N MET A 113 3.16 16.94 26.08
CA MET A 113 3.16 18.31 26.62
C MET A 113 4.06 19.28 25.84
N LEU A 114 5.11 18.78 25.17
CA LEU A 114 6.01 19.58 24.34
C LEU A 114 5.37 19.97 22.99
N GLU A 115 4.38 19.21 22.55
CA GLU A 115 3.63 19.46 21.30
C GLU A 115 2.34 20.27 21.50
N MET A 116 1.89 20.45 22.75
CA MET A 116 0.76 21.32 23.07
C MET A 116 1.07 22.76 22.68
N THR A 117 0.12 23.38 22.01
CA THR A 117 0.17 24.81 21.67
C THR A 117 0.03 25.67 22.92
N ILE A 118 0.51 26.92 22.86
CA ILE A 118 0.45 27.87 24.00
C ILE A 118 -1.00 28.11 24.47
N GLU A 119 -1.97 27.96 23.56
CA GLU A 119 -3.40 28.11 23.83
C GLU A 119 -3.99 26.93 24.62
N GLU A 120 -3.38 25.75 24.50
CA GLU A 120 -3.77 24.53 25.23
C GLU A 120 -3.08 24.43 26.59
N LEU A 121 -2.01 25.19 26.79
CA LEU A 121 -1.40 25.41 28.09
C LEU A 121 -2.25 26.47 28.80
N ASP A 122 -2.99 26.08 29.82
CA ASP A 122 -3.94 26.90 30.61
C ASP A 122 -3.22 28.05 31.39
N LEU A 123 -2.61 28.98 30.63
CA LEU A 123 -1.72 30.03 31.07
C LEU A 123 -2.52 31.28 31.45
N SER A 124 -2.01 32.02 32.44
CA SER A 124 -2.62 33.28 32.84
C SER A 124 -2.53 34.32 31.71
N VAL A 125 -3.51 35.22 31.65
CA VAL A 125 -3.55 36.33 30.66
C VAL A 125 -2.30 37.21 30.69
N ARG A 126 -1.62 37.33 31.84
CA ARG A 126 -0.33 38.04 31.94
C ARG A 126 0.82 37.24 31.32
N SER A 127 0.83 35.93 31.51
CA SER A 127 1.85 35.03 30.97
C SER A 127 1.75 34.90 29.45
N TYR A 128 0.54 35.00 28.90
CA TYR A 128 0.28 34.93 27.46
C TYR A 128 0.73 36.19 26.68
N ASN A 129 0.71 37.36 27.33
CA ASN A 129 0.90 38.66 26.67
C ASN A 129 2.27 39.33 26.91
N CYS A 130 3.26 38.59 27.46
CA CYS A 130 4.62 39.08 27.69
C CYS A 130 5.61 38.60 26.63
#